data_AF-K9RK92-F1
#
_entry.id   AF-K9RK92-F1
#
_cell.length_a   1.000
_cell.length_b   1.000
_cell.length_c   1.000
_cell.angle_alpha   90.00
_cell.angle_beta   90.00
_cell.angle_gamma   90.00
#
_symmetry.space_group_name_H-M   'P 1'
#
loop_
_entity.id
_entity.type
_entity.pdbx_description
1 polymer ?
#
loop_
_entity_poly.entity_id
_entity_poly.type
_entity_poly.pdbx_seq_one_letter_code
_entity_poly.pdbx_strand_id
1 'polypeptide(L)'
;MDLDNWVNIATEVGAIGENGDEFSSSQMAREAIEIILGKDNLKEAVRYYVAHKPGKELLRGVLWQLHPYSAMEECYRIFKESSNLDEKIDAVELLRVVADKRVLKWVPEFLKHENPGIQNWGIGIVEQLLFSHLCDEEDVAEILQQASKHHSKYLRDKADDMHLIFNTEEELDFES
;
A
#
# COMPACT_ATOMS: atom_id res chain seq x y z
N MET A 1 -14.36 -24.47 1.19
CA MET A 1 -12.97 -24.28 1.63
C MET A 1 -12.44 -25.67 1.90
N ASP A 2 -11.41 -26.07 1.15
CA ASP A 2 -10.75 -27.35 1.35
C ASP A 2 -9.74 -27.20 2.49
N LEU A 3 -10.09 -27.71 3.67
CA LEU A 3 -9.24 -27.64 4.85
C LEU A 3 -8.03 -28.58 4.73
N ASP A 4 -8.03 -29.52 3.77
CA ASP A 4 -6.92 -30.45 3.58
C ASP A 4 -5.76 -29.78 2.80
N ASN A 5 -5.99 -28.60 2.20
CA ASN A 5 -4.97 -27.86 1.44
C ASN A 5 -4.06 -26.97 2.30
N TRP A 6 -4.27 -26.88 3.63
CA TRP A 6 -3.50 -25.97 4.48
C TRP A 6 -2.01 -26.28 4.52
N VAL A 7 -1.60 -27.55 4.39
CA VAL A 7 -0.18 -27.92 4.31
C VAL A 7 0.50 -27.32 3.09
N ASN A 8 -0.17 -27.34 1.93
CA ASN A 8 0.37 -26.75 0.71
C ASN A 8 0.46 -25.23 0.84
N ILE A 9 -0.57 -24.59 1.38
CA ILE A 9 -0.59 -23.13 1.58
C ILE A 9 0.53 -22.72 2.55
N ALA A 10 0.65 -23.42 3.68
CA ALA A 10 1.70 -23.16 4.68
C ALA A 10 3.10 -23.37 4.10
N THR A 11 3.28 -24.39 3.24
CA THR A 11 4.54 -24.60 2.51
C THR A 11 4.82 -23.47 1.52
N GLU A 12 3.82 -23.04 0.75
CA GLU A 12 3.96 -21.96 -0.25
C GLU A 12 4.36 -20.62 0.38
N VAL A 13 3.77 -20.28 1.53
CA VAL A 13 4.12 -19.04 2.27
C VAL A 13 5.35 -19.20 3.18
N GLY A 14 5.98 -20.37 3.20
CA GLY A 14 7.16 -20.65 4.02
C GLY A 14 6.90 -20.76 5.52
N ALA A 15 5.66 -20.99 5.94
CA ALA A 15 5.27 -21.23 7.33
C ALA A 15 5.67 -22.63 7.84
N ILE A 16 6.02 -23.55 6.93
CA ILE A 16 6.63 -24.84 7.25
C ILE A 16 8.09 -24.81 6.78
N GLY A 17 9.02 -24.91 7.72
CA GLY A 17 10.46 -24.95 7.42
C GLY A 17 10.93 -26.30 6.87
N GLU A 18 12.17 -26.36 6.36
CA GLU A 18 12.76 -27.57 5.77
C GLU A 18 12.81 -28.78 6.73
N ASN A 19 12.86 -28.52 8.04
CA ASN A 19 12.88 -29.54 9.09
C ASN A 19 11.48 -29.94 9.57
N GLY A 20 10.41 -29.35 9.02
CA GLY A 20 9.03 -29.58 9.43
C GLY A 20 8.55 -28.71 10.60
N ASP A 21 9.36 -27.75 11.06
CA ASP A 21 8.95 -26.79 12.10
C ASP A 21 7.89 -25.82 11.55
N GLU A 22 6.87 -25.53 12.35
CA GLU A 22 5.77 -24.63 12.00
C GLU A 22 5.89 -23.28 12.70
N PHE A 23 5.67 -22.19 11.95
CA PHE A 23 5.62 -20.84 12.48
C PHE A 23 4.74 -19.96 11.61
N SER A 24 4.33 -18.79 12.12
CA SER A 24 3.49 -17.87 11.38
C SER A 24 3.83 -16.43 11.70
N SER A 25 3.49 -15.54 10.78
CA SER A 25 3.56 -14.09 10.94
C SER A 25 2.35 -13.45 10.29
N SER A 26 2.04 -12.19 10.66
CA SER A 26 0.97 -11.43 10.00
C SER A 26 1.18 -11.34 8.49
N GLN A 27 2.43 -11.26 8.03
CA GLN A 27 2.77 -11.25 6.61
C GLN A 27 2.40 -12.57 5.92
N MET A 28 2.82 -13.71 6.49
CA MET A 28 2.47 -15.04 5.98
C MET A 28 0.96 -15.27 5.95
N ALA A 29 0.25 -14.81 6.97
CA ALA A 29 -1.21 -14.90 7.02
C ALA A 29 -1.88 -14.09 5.90
N ARG A 30 -1.40 -12.87 5.59
CA ARG A 30 -1.90 -12.07 4.46
C ARG A 30 -1.63 -12.75 3.13
N GLU A 31 -0.43 -13.31 2.93
CA GLU A 31 -0.09 -14.07 1.73
C GLU A 31 -0.97 -15.31 1.57
N ALA A 32 -1.25 -16.04 2.65
CA ALA A 32 -2.16 -17.17 2.65
C ALA A 32 -3.60 -16.74 2.28
N ILE A 33 -4.07 -15.58 2.78
CA ILE A 33 -5.37 -15.03 2.39
C ILE A 33 -5.43 -14.73 0.89
N GLU A 34 -4.36 -14.22 0.29
CA GLU A 34 -4.31 -14.00 -1.16
C GLU A 34 -4.41 -15.31 -1.96
N ILE A 35 -3.81 -16.40 -1.47
CA ILE A 35 -3.93 -17.73 -2.09
C ILE A 35 -5.37 -18.22 -1.98
N ILE A 36 -6.00 -18.09 -0.80
CA ILE A 36 -7.38 -18.55 -0.55
C ILE A 36 -8.40 -17.79 -1.41
N LEU A 37 -8.26 -16.47 -1.52
CA LEU A 37 -9.16 -15.62 -2.30
C LEU A 37 -8.87 -15.68 -3.80
N GLY A 38 -7.64 -16.06 -4.17
CA GLY A 38 -7.13 -16.07 -5.54
C GLY A 38 -6.56 -14.71 -5.94
N LYS A 39 -5.25 -14.68 -6.21
CA LYS A 39 -4.53 -13.47 -6.65
C LYS A 39 -5.20 -12.80 -7.85
N ASP A 40 -5.70 -13.56 -8.82
CA ASP A 40 -6.39 -12.99 -9.99
C ASP A 40 -7.74 -12.34 -9.65
N ASN A 41 -8.46 -12.86 -8.64
CA ASN A 41 -9.69 -12.24 -8.16
C ASN A 41 -9.39 -10.90 -7.48
N LEU A 42 -8.28 -10.80 -6.74
CA LEU A 42 -7.84 -9.55 -6.11
C LEU A 42 -7.42 -8.51 -7.16
N LYS A 43 -6.74 -8.94 -8.24
CA LYS A 43 -6.44 -8.06 -9.39
C LYS A 43 -7.71 -7.61 -10.12
N GLU A 44 -8.67 -8.50 -10.33
CA GLU A 44 -9.95 -8.15 -10.92
C GLU A 44 -10.74 -7.18 -10.03
N ALA A 45 -10.63 -7.30 -8.71
CA ALA A 45 -11.25 -6.37 -7.77
C ALA A 45 -10.72 -4.94 -7.96
N VAL A 46 -9.41 -4.77 -8.17
CA VAL A 46 -8.80 -3.48 -8.52
C VAL A 46 -9.38 -2.94 -9.83
N ARG A 47 -9.43 -3.76 -10.89
CA ARG A 47 -10.00 -3.35 -12.19
C ARG A 47 -11.49 -2.99 -12.06
N TYR A 48 -12.23 -3.69 -11.21
CA TYR A 48 -13.63 -3.42 -10.91
C TYR A 48 -13.82 -2.05 -10.22
N TYR A 49 -12.92 -1.72 -9.28
CA TYR A 49 -12.90 -0.42 -8.60
C TYR A 49 -12.60 0.74 -9.56
N VAL A 50 -11.54 0.60 -10.37
CA VAL A 50 -11.10 1.60 -11.35
C VAL A 50 -12.18 1.82 -12.41
N ALA A 51 -12.88 0.76 -12.84
CA ALA A 51 -14.03 0.87 -13.75
C ALA A 51 -15.29 1.50 -13.12
N HIS A 52 -15.20 1.97 -11.87
CA HIS A 52 -16.27 2.63 -11.12
C HIS A 52 -17.59 1.86 -11.02
N LYS A 53 -17.51 0.53 -10.95
CA LYS A 53 -18.71 -0.32 -10.93
C LYS A 53 -19.44 -0.26 -9.57
N PRO A 54 -20.75 -0.56 -9.52
CA PRO A 54 -21.53 -0.54 -8.28
C PRO A 54 -20.92 -1.44 -7.19
N GLY A 55 -20.85 -0.94 -5.95
CA GLY A 55 -20.25 -1.67 -4.83
C GLY A 55 -18.74 -1.47 -4.65
N LYS A 56 -18.09 -0.65 -5.50
CA LYS A 56 -16.65 -0.37 -5.43
C LYS A 56 -16.16 0.11 -4.06
N GLU A 57 -16.95 0.88 -3.32
CA GLU A 57 -16.56 1.42 -2.00
C GLU A 57 -16.48 0.32 -0.94
N LEU A 58 -17.41 -0.66 -0.96
CA LEU A 58 -17.33 -1.82 -0.09
C LEU A 58 -16.11 -2.67 -0.45
N LEU A 59 -15.89 -2.88 -1.75
CA LEU A 59 -14.71 -3.58 -2.25
C LEU A 59 -13.41 -2.89 -1.80
N ARG A 60 -13.34 -1.56 -1.88
CA ARG A 60 -12.21 -0.76 -1.35
C ARG A 60 -12.00 -1.02 0.13
N GLY A 61 -13.07 -1.03 0.93
CA GLY A 61 -13.01 -1.36 2.35
C GLY A 61 -12.52 -2.78 2.63
N VAL A 62 -12.90 -3.76 1.81
CA VAL A 62 -12.37 -5.13 1.90
C VAL A 62 -10.87 -5.15 1.60
N LEU A 63 -10.42 -4.52 0.52
CA LEU A 63 -9.00 -4.49 0.16
C LEU A 63 -8.16 -3.76 1.22
N TRP A 64 -8.69 -2.70 1.84
CA TRP A 64 -8.07 -2.02 2.98
C TRP A 64 -7.77 -2.99 4.13
N GLN A 65 -8.68 -3.90 4.47
CA GLN A 65 -8.46 -4.85 5.57
C GLN A 65 -7.39 -5.90 5.24
N LEU A 66 -7.19 -6.19 3.96
CA LEU A 66 -6.35 -7.31 3.51
C LEU A 66 -4.93 -6.90 3.16
N HIS A 67 -4.73 -5.65 2.71
CA HIS A 67 -3.48 -5.17 2.10
C HIS A 67 -2.84 -6.18 1.12
N PRO A 68 -3.58 -6.65 0.09
CA PRO A 68 -3.07 -7.70 -0.78
C PRO A 68 -2.03 -7.14 -1.75
N TYR A 69 -0.87 -7.77 -1.79
CA TYR A 69 0.22 -7.38 -2.67
C TYR A 69 -0.14 -7.52 -4.14
N SER A 70 -0.90 -8.55 -4.52
CA SER A 70 -1.40 -8.68 -5.89
C SER A 70 -2.29 -7.51 -6.32
N ALA A 71 -3.06 -6.91 -5.40
CA ALA A 71 -3.82 -5.70 -5.68
C ALA A 71 -2.93 -4.46 -5.78
N MET A 72 -1.91 -4.34 -4.93
CA MET A 72 -0.92 -3.26 -5.02
C MET A 72 -0.19 -3.28 -6.37
N GLU A 73 0.26 -4.46 -6.80
CA GLU A 73 0.92 -4.67 -8.09
C GLU A 73 0.00 -4.31 -9.26
N GLU A 74 -1.28 -4.67 -9.18
CA GLU A 74 -2.24 -4.33 -10.23
C GLU A 74 -2.51 -2.82 -10.30
N CYS A 75 -2.61 -2.13 -9.17
CA CYS A 75 -2.72 -0.67 -9.15
C CYS A 75 -1.50 -0.03 -9.83
N TYR A 76 -0.30 -0.50 -9.48
CA TYR A 76 0.92 -0.01 -10.09
C TYR A 76 0.99 -0.32 -11.59
N ARG A 77 0.57 -1.52 -12.02
CA ARG A 77 0.48 -1.90 -13.43
C ARG A 77 -0.46 -0.98 -14.21
N ILE A 78 -1.66 -0.70 -13.70
CA ILE A 78 -2.62 0.23 -14.34
C ILE A 78 -2.01 1.62 -14.46
N PHE A 79 -1.38 2.12 -13.40
CA PHE A 79 -0.66 3.40 -13.44
C PHE A 79 0.40 3.44 -14.56
N LYS A 80 1.20 2.38 -14.72
CA LYS A 80 2.25 2.31 -15.74
C LYS A 80 1.70 2.20 -17.16
N GLU A 81 0.71 1.33 -17.35
CA GLU A 81 0.33 0.83 -18.67
C GLU A 81 -0.93 1.47 -19.25
N SER A 82 -1.83 2.03 -18.42
CA SER A 82 -3.05 2.63 -18.94
C SER A 82 -2.74 3.87 -19.80
N SER A 83 -3.48 4.05 -20.88
CA SER A 83 -3.47 5.29 -21.67
C SER A 83 -4.49 6.31 -21.16
N ASN A 84 -5.38 5.91 -20.24
CA ASN A 84 -6.39 6.77 -19.64
C ASN A 84 -5.86 7.38 -18.34
N LEU A 85 -5.79 8.70 -18.29
CA LEU A 85 -5.28 9.44 -17.15
C LEU A 85 -6.13 9.25 -15.89
N ASP A 86 -7.45 9.15 -16.03
CA ASP A 86 -8.36 8.96 -14.89
C ASP A 86 -8.12 7.60 -14.24
N GLU A 87 -7.92 6.55 -15.04
CA GLU A 87 -7.58 5.21 -14.53
C GLU A 87 -6.25 5.20 -13.79
N LYS A 88 -5.25 5.98 -14.25
CA LYS A 88 -3.98 6.13 -13.52
C LYS A 88 -4.20 6.79 -12.17
N ILE A 89 -4.97 7.86 -12.13
CA ILE A 89 -5.27 8.60 -10.89
C ILE A 89 -6.01 7.69 -9.91
N ASP A 90 -7.05 6.99 -10.36
CA ASP A 90 -7.85 6.08 -9.53
C ASP A 90 -7.03 4.88 -9.02
N ALA A 91 -6.12 4.36 -9.85
CA ALA A 91 -5.25 3.28 -9.41
C ALA A 91 -4.29 3.72 -8.29
N VAL A 92 -3.72 4.93 -8.37
CA VAL A 92 -2.85 5.47 -7.30
C VAL A 92 -3.67 5.85 -6.06
N GLU A 93 -4.91 6.33 -6.24
CA GLU A 93 -5.85 6.57 -5.14
C GLU A 93 -6.16 5.28 -4.39
N LEU A 94 -6.52 4.21 -5.11
CA LEU A 94 -6.78 2.91 -4.49
C LEU A 94 -5.51 2.36 -3.85
N LEU A 95 -4.35 2.55 -4.48
CA LEU A 95 -3.06 2.09 -3.94
C LEU A 95 -2.79 2.66 -2.55
N ARG A 96 -3.09 3.95 -2.31
CA ARG A 96 -3.01 4.57 -0.97
C ARG A 96 -3.79 3.80 0.10
N VAL A 97 -4.93 3.24 -0.28
CA VAL A 97 -5.80 2.49 0.63
C VAL A 97 -5.28 1.07 0.84
N VAL A 98 -4.83 0.38 -0.21
CA VAL A 98 -4.46 -1.04 -0.12
C VAL A 98 -2.99 -1.28 0.23
N ALA A 99 -2.19 -0.21 0.31
CA ALA A 99 -0.76 -0.27 0.52
C ALA A 99 -0.35 -0.80 1.90
N ASP A 100 0.82 -1.44 1.94
CA ASP A 100 1.71 -1.47 3.10
C ASP A 100 3.10 -0.95 2.69
N LYS A 101 4.10 -1.03 3.57
CA LYS A 101 5.45 -0.51 3.31
C LYS A 101 6.11 -0.98 2.01
N ARG A 102 5.69 -2.12 1.44
CA ARG A 102 6.24 -2.63 0.16
C ARG A 102 5.97 -1.67 -1.01
N VAL A 103 5.00 -0.77 -0.88
CA VAL A 103 4.65 0.24 -1.89
C VAL A 103 5.69 1.36 -2.00
N LEU A 104 6.48 1.62 -0.95
CA LEU A 104 7.30 2.83 -0.83
C LEU A 104 8.29 2.99 -1.99
N LYS A 105 8.79 1.86 -2.53
CA LYS A 105 9.65 1.81 -3.72
C LYS A 105 9.05 2.47 -4.98
N TRP A 106 7.72 2.61 -5.07
CA TRP A 106 7.02 3.22 -6.21
C TRP A 106 6.68 4.69 -6.00
N VAL A 107 6.60 5.15 -4.75
CA VAL A 107 6.19 6.53 -4.41
C VAL A 107 7.04 7.60 -5.10
N PRO A 108 8.39 7.48 -5.20
CA PRO A 108 9.20 8.47 -5.91
C PRO A 108 8.80 8.69 -7.37
N GLU A 109 8.23 7.68 -8.04
CA GLU A 109 7.73 7.81 -9.41
C GLU A 109 6.44 8.65 -9.45
N PHE A 110 5.51 8.43 -8.51
CA PHE A 110 4.27 9.22 -8.43
C PHE A 110 4.55 10.70 -8.16
N LEU A 111 5.50 10.99 -7.26
CA LEU A 111 5.88 12.38 -6.94
C LEU A 111 6.50 13.11 -8.15
N LYS A 112 7.16 12.37 -9.06
CA LYS A 112 7.76 12.93 -10.29
C LYS A 112 6.78 13.03 -11.45
N HIS A 113 5.57 12.49 -11.33
CA HIS A 113 4.59 12.53 -12.41
C HIS A 113 4.16 13.97 -12.69
N GLU A 114 3.86 14.30 -13.94
CA GLU A 114 3.41 15.65 -14.34
C GLU A 114 2.00 16.02 -13.84
N ASN A 115 1.25 15.03 -13.37
CA ASN A 115 -0.16 15.19 -13.03
C ASN A 115 -0.29 15.42 -11.51
N PRO A 116 -0.87 16.55 -11.07
CA PRO A 116 -1.01 16.83 -9.65
C PRO A 116 -1.87 15.82 -8.87
N GLY A 117 -2.87 15.20 -9.49
CA GLY A 117 -3.68 14.16 -8.86
C GLY A 117 -2.84 12.95 -8.46
N ILE A 118 -1.97 12.49 -9.37
CA ILE A 118 -1.02 11.40 -9.10
C ILE A 118 0.00 11.79 -8.03
N GLN A 119 0.56 13.01 -8.10
CA GLN A 119 1.49 13.50 -7.08
C GLN A 119 0.83 13.53 -5.69
N ASN A 120 -0.40 14.04 -5.61
CA ASN A 120 -1.15 14.20 -4.37
C ASN A 120 -1.50 12.84 -3.75
N TRP A 121 -1.93 11.87 -4.57
CA TRP A 121 -2.15 10.51 -4.07
C TRP A 121 -0.84 9.81 -3.72
N GLY A 122 0.23 10.06 -4.47
CA GLY A 122 1.58 9.56 -4.18
C GLY A 122 2.05 9.94 -2.79
N ILE A 123 1.98 11.22 -2.40
CA ILE A 123 2.33 11.64 -1.04
C ILE A 123 1.31 11.17 0.00
N GLY A 124 0.04 11.07 -0.38
CA GLY A 124 -1.01 10.52 0.47
C GLY A 124 -0.80 9.06 0.87
N ILE A 125 -0.08 8.26 0.08
CA ILE A 125 0.35 6.90 0.46
C ILE A 125 1.23 6.96 1.71
N VAL A 126 2.21 7.86 1.73
CA VAL A 126 3.15 8.00 2.86
C VAL A 126 2.38 8.41 4.12
N GLU A 127 1.55 9.44 4.01
CA GLU A 127 0.72 9.92 5.11
C GLU A 127 -0.17 8.80 5.68
N GLN A 128 -0.80 8.00 4.81
CA GLN A 128 -1.67 6.91 5.23
C GLN A 128 -0.90 5.79 5.94
N LEU A 129 0.29 5.43 5.46
CA LEU A 129 1.11 4.37 6.06
C LEU A 129 1.58 4.78 7.46
N LEU A 130 2.05 6.02 7.63
CA LEU A 130 2.45 6.56 8.92
C LEU A 130 1.27 6.59 9.90
N PHE A 131 0.13 7.15 9.47
CA PHE A 131 -1.09 7.21 10.30
C PHE A 131 -1.59 5.82 10.73
N SER A 132 -1.33 4.80 9.91
CA SER A 132 -1.77 3.42 10.18
C SER A 132 -0.69 2.58 10.87
N HIS A 133 0.45 3.18 11.24
CA HIS A 133 1.63 2.50 11.80
C HIS A 133 2.11 1.32 10.95
N LEU A 134 2.05 1.46 9.61
CA LEU A 134 2.49 0.46 8.64
C LEU A 134 3.92 0.69 8.14
N CYS A 135 4.53 1.81 8.51
CA CYS A 135 5.94 2.15 8.34
C CYS A 135 6.36 3.14 9.45
N ASP A 136 7.67 3.34 9.60
CA ASP A 136 8.28 4.30 10.52
C ASP A 136 8.85 5.52 9.77
N GLU A 137 9.49 6.44 10.50
CA GLU A 137 10.13 7.61 9.90
C GLU A 137 11.31 7.20 9.01
N GLU A 138 12.11 6.23 9.43
CA GLU A 138 13.28 5.76 8.69
C GLU A 138 12.89 5.20 7.32
N ASP A 139 11.78 4.48 7.24
CA ASP A 139 11.21 3.93 6.00
C ASP A 139 10.90 5.03 4.95
N VAL A 140 10.57 6.25 5.38
CA VAL A 140 10.03 7.31 4.51
C VAL A 140 10.90 8.56 4.40
N ALA A 141 11.99 8.64 5.17
CA ALA A 141 12.86 9.82 5.27
C ALA A 141 13.31 10.39 3.90
N GLU A 142 13.74 9.51 2.98
CA GLU A 142 14.18 9.93 1.63
C GLU A 142 13.03 10.52 0.81
N ILE A 143 11.83 9.95 0.94
CA ILE A 143 10.63 10.38 0.22
C ILE A 143 10.19 11.76 0.74
N LEU A 144 10.19 11.96 2.05
CA LEU A 144 9.87 13.25 2.66
C LEU A 144 10.90 14.33 2.31
N GLN A 145 12.19 13.97 2.24
CA GLN A 145 13.22 14.87 1.74
C GLN A 145 12.99 15.28 0.27
N GLN A 146 12.53 14.35 -0.56
CA GLN A 146 12.15 14.66 -1.94
C GLN A 146 10.94 15.59 -1.99
N ALA A 147 9.91 15.33 -1.18
CA ALA A 147 8.67 16.10 -1.14
C ALA A 147 8.88 17.54 -0.64
N SER A 148 9.71 17.75 0.38
CA SER A 148 10.03 19.09 0.93
C SER A 148 10.75 20.01 -0.06
N LYS A 149 11.45 19.43 -1.05
CA LYS A 149 12.12 20.18 -2.14
C LYS A 149 11.28 20.25 -3.41
N HIS A 150 10.06 19.72 -3.39
CA HIS A 150 9.22 19.62 -4.59
C HIS A 150 8.69 20.98 -5.03
N HIS A 151 8.41 21.17 -6.33
CA HIS A 151 7.89 22.44 -6.86
C HIS A 151 6.44 22.73 -6.45
N SER A 152 5.63 21.67 -6.28
CA SER A 152 4.28 21.76 -5.73
C SER A 152 4.30 22.18 -4.27
N LYS A 153 3.60 23.28 -3.93
CA LYS A 153 3.45 23.73 -2.55
C LYS A 153 2.77 22.67 -1.69
N TYR A 154 1.75 21.99 -2.22
CA TYR A 154 1.00 20.94 -1.50
C TYR A 154 1.93 19.82 -1.00
N LEU A 155 2.87 19.37 -1.83
CA LEU A 155 3.78 18.29 -1.45
C LEU A 155 4.77 18.73 -0.37
N ARG A 156 5.22 19.99 -0.42
CA ARG A 156 6.08 20.56 0.62
C ARG A 156 5.33 20.67 1.95
N ASP A 157 4.13 21.25 1.92
CA ASP A 157 3.29 21.39 3.11
C ASP A 157 3.01 20.02 3.77
N LYS A 158 2.71 18.99 2.96
CA LYS A 158 2.50 17.63 3.47
C LYS A 158 3.76 17.01 4.10
N ALA A 159 4.93 17.26 3.52
CA ALA A 159 6.19 16.81 4.12
C ALA A 159 6.44 17.48 5.47
N ASP A 160 6.19 18.79 5.57
CA ASP A 160 6.33 19.55 6.81
C ASP A 160 5.35 19.03 7.89
N ASP A 161 4.07 18.81 7.53
CA ASP A 161 3.06 18.26 8.44
C ASP A 161 3.48 16.89 9.01
N MET A 162 4.03 16.00 8.17
CA MET A 162 4.48 14.68 8.61
C MET A 162 5.73 14.75 9.49
N HIS A 163 6.68 15.65 9.21
CA HIS A 163 7.82 15.87 10.09
C HIS A 163 7.43 16.43 11.46
N LEU A 164 6.38 17.25 11.54
CA LEU A 164 5.88 17.74 12.82
C LEU A 164 5.36 16.61 13.71
N ILE A 165 4.70 15.60 13.12
CA ILE A 165 4.17 14.43 13.83
C ILE A 165 5.30 13.70 14.57
N PHE A 166 6.42 13.41 13.88
CA PHE A 166 7.57 12.72 14.48
C PHE A 166 8.17 13.47 15.66
N ASN A 167 8.36 14.79 15.52
CA ASN A 167 8.93 15.61 16.60
C ASN A 167 8.01 15.66 17.85
N THR A 168 6.70 15.64 17.66
CA THR A 168 5.74 15.61 18.80
C THR A 168 5.62 14.24 19.46
N GLU A 169 5.84 13.13 18.74
CA GLU A 169 5.84 11.79 19.32
C GLU A 169 7.11 11.56 20.16
N GLU A 170 8.28 12.04 19.71
CA GLU A 170 9.52 11.97 20.49
C GLU A 170 9.40 12.71 21.83
N GLU A 171 8.81 13.92 21.87
CA GLU A 171 8.65 14.70 23.11
C GLU A 171 7.79 13.99 24.17
N LEU A 172 6.83 13.16 23.76
CA LEU A 172 5.96 12.43 24.68
C LEU A 172 6.63 11.19 25.28
N ASP A 173 7.52 10.53 24.53
CA ASP A 173 8.27 9.36 25.00
C ASP A 173 9.36 9.73 26.02
N PHE A 174 9.86 10.96 26.01
CA PHE A 174 10.82 11.46 27.02
C PHE A 174 10.19 11.84 28.37
N GLU A 175 8.85 11.92 28.46
CA GLU A 175 8.12 12.28 29.69
C GLU A 175 7.48 11.08 30.42
N SER A 176 7.64 9.85 29.91
CA SER A 176 7.13 8.59 30.52
C SER A 176 8.21 7.78 31.25
#